data_AF-A0A923YTP1-F1
#
_entry.id   AF-A0A923YTP1-F1
#
_cell.length_a   1.000
_cell.length_b   1.000
_cell.length_c   1.000
_cell.angle_alpha   90.00
_cell.angle_beta   90.00
_cell.angle_gamma   90.00
#
_symmetry.space_group_name_H-M   'P 1'
#
loop_
_entity.id
_entity.type
_entity.pdbx_description
1 polymer ?
#
loop_
_entity_poly.entity_id
_entity_poly.type
_entity_poly.pdbx_seq_one_letter_code
_entity_poly.pdbx_strand_id
1 'polypeptide(L)'
;MIGCLLAAWLLVPLAPRFVFPVAAIAVGTHYLVFKTAYGDRTYWLLGAATTLIGLFDIFSASRIPGNTIVMVGAIELLFGGFLTWRERATV
;
A
#
# COMPACT_ATOMS: atom_id res chain seq x y z
N MET A 1 11.62 -0.04 1.58
CA MET A 1 10.81 1.02 0.92
C MET A 1 11.45 1.49 -0.38
N ILE A 2 12.54 2.27 -0.36
CA ILE A 2 13.12 2.86 -1.60
C ILE A 2 13.68 1.80 -2.56
N GLY A 3 14.42 0.80 -2.04
CA GLY A 3 14.99 -0.25 -2.89
C GLY A 3 13.94 -1.08 -3.64
N CYS A 4 12.78 -1.33 -3.04
CA CYS A 4 11.70 -2.09 -3.68
C CYS A 4 10.94 -1.26 -4.73
N LEU A 5 10.88 0.06 -4.59
CA LEU A 5 10.33 0.95 -5.61
C LEU A 5 11.25 1.02 -6.84
N LEU A 6 12.57 0.99 -6.63
CA LEU A 6 13.52 0.84 -7.74
C LEU A 6 13.30 -0.48 -8.48
N ALA A 7 13.10 -1.59 -7.74
CA ALA A 7 12.76 -2.88 -8.34
C ALA A 7 11.45 -2.83 -9.15
N ALA A 8 10.43 -2.12 -8.64
CA ALA A 8 9.18 -1.91 -9.37
C ALA A 8 9.39 -1.09 -10.66
N TRP A 9 10.23 -0.06 -10.63
CA TRP A 9 10.55 0.77 -11.80
C TRP A 9 11.26 -0.01 -12.91
N LEU A 10 12.14 -0.95 -12.54
CA LEU A 10 12.83 -1.82 -13.50
C LEU A 10 11.86 -2.74 -14.28
N LEU A 11 10.61 -2.89 -13.84
CA LEU A 11 9.58 -3.64 -14.58
C LEU A 11 8.94 -2.84 -15.71
N VAL A 12 9.15 -1.52 -15.82
CA VAL A 12 8.58 -0.68 -16.88
C VAL A 12 8.86 -1.24 -18.29
N PRO A 13 10.10 -1.60 -18.67
CA PRO A 13 10.37 -2.16 -20.01
C PRO A 13 9.97 -3.63 -20.16
N LEU A 14 9.85 -4.40 -19.07
CA LEU A 14 9.65 -5.86 -19.11
C LEU A 14 8.18 -6.25 -19.02
N ALA A 15 7.47 -5.63 -18.08
CA ALA A 15 6.07 -5.90 -17.79
C ALA A 15 5.45 -4.68 -17.08
N PRO A 16 5.14 -3.59 -17.82
CA PRO A 16 4.66 -2.33 -17.23
C PRO A 16 3.42 -2.51 -16.34
N ARG A 17 2.60 -3.53 -16.62
CA ARG A 17 1.43 -3.90 -15.81
C ARG A 17 1.75 -4.22 -14.35
N PHE A 18 2.95 -4.68 -14.03
CA PHE A 18 3.31 -5.09 -12.67
C PHE A 18 3.95 -3.98 -11.85
N VAL A 19 4.23 -2.82 -12.44
CA VAL A 19 4.91 -1.72 -11.76
C VAL A 19 4.12 -1.24 -10.54
N PHE A 20 2.84 -0.92 -10.72
CA PHE A 20 1.99 -0.42 -9.64
C PHE A 20 1.64 -1.47 -8.57
N PRO A 21 1.28 -2.73 -8.89
CA PRO A 21 1.03 -3.71 -7.84
C PRO A 21 2.29 -4.07 -7.05
N VAL A 22 3.45 -4.17 -7.69
CA VAL A 22 4.71 -4.39 -6.97
C VAL A 22 5.06 -3.19 -6.09
N ALA A 23 4.84 -1.97 -6.58
CA ALA A 23 4.98 -0.76 -5.76
C ALA A 23 4.01 -0.77 -4.57
N ALA A 24 2.75 -1.17 -4.75
CA ALA A 24 1.77 -1.30 -3.67
C ALA A 24 2.22 -2.31 -2.61
N ILE A 25 2.75 -3.47 -3.01
CA ILE A 25 3.31 -4.46 -2.08
C ILE A 25 4.51 -3.88 -1.31
N ALA A 26 5.41 -3.17 -2.00
CA ALA A 26 6.57 -2.52 -1.40
C ALA A 26 6.18 -1.44 -0.37
N VAL A 27 5.14 -0.66 -0.65
CA VAL A 27 4.59 0.36 0.27
C VAL A 27 3.85 -0.30 1.43
N GLY A 28 3.00 -1.30 1.17
CA GLY A 28 2.25 -2.02 2.21
C GLY A 28 3.15 -2.71 3.23
N THR A 29 4.18 -3.42 2.76
CA THR A 29 5.14 -4.11 3.65
C THR A 29 5.92 -3.14 4.55
N HIS A 30 6.16 -1.91 4.09
CA HIS A 30 6.80 -0.88 4.90
C HIS A 30 5.94 -0.44 6.09
N TYR A 31 4.61 -0.34 5.94
CA TYR A 31 3.71 -0.03 7.05
C TYR A 31 3.74 -1.07 8.18
N LEU A 32 4.14 -2.33 7.90
CA LEU A 32 4.25 -3.34 8.96
C LEU A 32 5.30 -2.98 10.02
N VAL A 33 6.35 -2.24 9.64
CA VAL A 33 7.39 -1.76 10.57
C VAL A 33 6.85 -0.65 11.49
N PHE A 34 5.83 0.10 11.06
CA PHE A 34 5.25 1.16 11.86
C PHE A 34 4.53 0.66 13.11
N LYS A 35 4.01 -0.58 13.09
CA LYS A 35 3.54 -1.20 14.34
C LYS A 35 4.66 -1.31 15.37
N THR A 36 5.87 -1.67 14.96
CA THR A 36 7.02 -1.78 15.89
C THR A 36 7.51 -0.42 16.36
N ALA A 37 7.44 0.60 15.50
CA ALA A 37 7.89 1.95 15.84
C ALA A 37 6.88 2.72 16.72
N TYR A 38 5.58 2.62 16.43
CA TYR A 38 4.52 3.40 17.09
C TYR A 38 3.66 2.59 18.06
N GLY A 39 3.82 1.26 18.11
CA GLY A 39 3.04 0.37 19.00
C GLY A 39 1.60 0.11 18.56
N ASP A 40 1.12 0.74 17.49
CA ASP A 40 -0.27 0.65 17.04
C ASP A 40 -0.49 -0.48 16.01
N ARG A 41 -1.45 -1.36 16.28
CA ARG A 41 -1.84 -2.48 15.39
C ARG A 41 -2.55 -2.01 14.12
N THR A 42 -3.05 -0.79 14.08
CA THR A 42 -3.69 -0.18 12.92
C THR A 42 -2.74 -0.15 11.71
N TYR A 43 -1.44 0.00 11.95
CA TYR A 43 -0.42 -0.07 10.89
C TYR A 43 -0.25 -1.48 10.28
N TRP A 44 -0.50 -2.55 11.06
CA TRP A 44 -0.55 -3.91 10.49
C TRP A 44 -1.73 -4.06 9.54
N LEU A 45 -2.90 -3.54 9.91
CA LEU A 45 -4.09 -3.58 9.06
C LEU A 45 -3.87 -2.79 7.77
N LEU A 46 -3.32 -1.58 7.87
CA LEU A 46 -2.96 -0.76 6.71
C LEU A 46 -1.97 -1.49 5.80
N GLY A 47 -0.87 -2.01 6.37
CA GLY A 47 0.14 -2.72 5.60
C GLY A 47 -0.42 -3.95 4.89
N ALA A 48 -1.21 -4.77 5.60
CA ALA A 48 -1.86 -5.95 5.03
C ALA A 48 -2.85 -5.57 3.92
N ALA A 49 -3.69 -4.56 4.12
CA ALA A 49 -4.66 -4.12 3.13
C ALA A 49 -3.98 -3.59 1.85
N THR A 50 -2.96 -2.75 1.99
CA THR A 50 -2.21 -2.20 0.86
C THR A 50 -1.44 -3.29 0.10
N THR A 51 -0.84 -4.25 0.80
CA THR A 51 -0.20 -5.41 0.16
C THR A 51 -1.21 -6.30 -0.56
N LEU A 52 -2.38 -6.52 0.02
CA LEU A 52 -3.44 -7.31 -0.61
C LEU A 52 -4.01 -6.65 -1.88
N ILE A 53 -4.09 -5.31 -1.94
CA ILE A 53 -4.46 -4.61 -3.19
C ILE A 53 -3.47 -4.95 -4.31
N GLY A 54 -2.17 -4.84 -4.04
CA GLY A 54 -1.15 -5.17 -5.04
C GLY A 54 -1.18 -6.65 -5.43
N LEU A 55 -1.40 -7.55 -4.46
CA LEU A 55 -1.53 -8.99 -4.73
C LEU A 55 -2.77 -9.29 -5.59
N PHE A 56 -3.90 -8.68 -5.25
CA PHE A 56 -5.16 -8.87 -5.98
C PHE A 56 -5.04 -8.38 -7.43
N ASP A 57 -4.40 -7.24 -7.66
CA ASP A 57 -4.19 -6.71 -9.02
C ASP A 57 -3.28 -7.62 -9.88
N ILE A 58 -2.29 -8.31 -9.28
CA ILE A 58 -1.46 -9.30 -9.99
C ILE A 58 -2.30 -10.50 -10.48
N PHE A 59 -3.24 -10.98 -9.65
CA PHE A 59 -4.02 -12.20 -9.94
C PHE A 59 -5.40 -11.94 -10.55
N SER A 60 -5.88 -10.69 -10.55
CA SER A 60 -7.19 -10.34 -11.08
C SER A 60 -7.20 -10.42 -12.61
N ALA A 61 -8.28 -10.98 -13.15
CA ALA A 61 -8.53 -10.97 -14.60
C ALA A 61 -8.98 -9.58 -15.09
N SER A 62 -9.49 -8.72 -14.19
CA SER A 62 -9.97 -7.38 -14.52
C SER A 62 -8.80 -6.40 -14.58
N ARG A 63 -8.57 -5.81 -15.75
CA ARG A 63 -7.38 -5.00 -16.06
C ARG A 63 -7.76 -3.53 -16.24
N ILE A 64 -8.18 -2.88 -15.17
CA ILE A 64 -8.50 -1.45 -15.17
C ILE A 64 -7.21 -0.67 -14.89
N PRO A 65 -6.66 0.10 -15.86
CA PRO A 65 -5.45 0.86 -15.65
C PRO A 65 -5.60 1.85 -14.49
N GLY A 66 -4.63 1.88 -13.59
CA GLY A 66 -4.60 2.82 -12.47
C GLY A 66 -5.49 2.46 -11.27
N ASN A 67 -6.27 1.37 -11.33
CA ASN A 67 -7.14 0.94 -10.23
C ASN A 67 -6.35 0.72 -8.92
N THR A 68 -5.18 0.08 -9.00
CA THR A 68 -4.26 -0.13 -7.87
C THR A 68 -3.87 1.19 -7.19
N ILE A 69 -3.57 2.22 -7.98
CA ILE A 69 -3.17 3.54 -7.45
C ILE A 69 -4.33 4.17 -6.68
N VAL A 70 -5.52 4.15 -7.27
CA VAL A 70 -6.73 4.73 -6.66
C VAL A 70 -7.10 3.99 -5.38
N MET A 71 -7.06 2.65 -5.38
CA MET A 71 -7.37 1.83 -4.21
C MET A 71 -6.37 2.05 -3.07
N VAL A 72 -5.07 2.09 -3.38
CA VAL A 72 -4.03 2.36 -2.37
C VAL A 72 -4.21 3.76 -1.77
N GLY A 73 -4.38 4.78 -2.62
CA GLY A 73 -4.60 6.15 -2.14
C GLY A 73 -5.86 6.30 -1.30
N ALA A 74 -6.95 5.62 -1.68
CA ALA A 74 -8.19 5.61 -0.89
C ALA A 74 -7.97 4.98 0.49
N ILE A 75 -7.31 3.81 0.57
CA ILE A 75 -7.02 3.16 1.86
C ILE A 75 -6.10 4.03 2.72
N GLU A 76 -5.06 4.63 2.14
CA GLU A 76 -4.13 5.50 2.88
C GLU A 76 -4.84 6.73 3.43
N LEU A 77 -5.72 7.36 2.64
CA LEU A 77 -6.53 8.49 3.10
C LEU A 77 -7.51 8.10 4.21
N LEU A 78 -8.18 6.95 4.08
CA LEU A 78 -9.11 6.45 5.10
C LEU A 78 -8.39 6.16 6.43
N PHE A 79 -7.28 5.43 6.38
CA PHE A 79 -6.50 5.10 7.57
C PHE A 79 -5.82 6.33 8.17
N GLY A 80 -5.26 7.22 7.34
CA GLY A 80 -4.66 8.47 7.80
C GLY A 80 -5.70 9.39 8.45
N GLY A 81 -6.89 9.49 7.87
CA GLY A 81 -8.02 10.23 8.44
C GLY A 81 -8.48 9.63 9.76
N PHE A 82 -8.64 8.30 9.82
CA PHE A 82 -9.01 7.59 11.04
C PHE A 82 -8.01 7.80 12.18
N LEU A 83 -6.71 7.65 11.90
CA LEU A 83 -5.66 7.90 12.90
C LEU A 83 -5.68 9.35 13.38
N THR A 84 -5.77 10.31 12.45
CA THR A 84 -5.84 11.74 12.80
C THR A 84 -7.05 12.07 13.67
N TRP A 85 -8.22 11.50 13.35
CA TRP A 85 -9.43 11.69 14.14
C TRP A 85 -9.31 11.05 15.54
N ARG A 86 -8.80 9.82 15.61
CA ARG A 86 -8.64 9.10 16.87
C ARG A 86 -7.71 9.84 17.82
N GLU A 87 -6.55 10.31 17.35
CA GLU A 87 -5.60 11.06 18.18
C GLU A 87 -6.20 12.39 18.68
N ARG A 88 -7.03 13.06 17.87
CA ARG A 88 -7.73 14.29 18.28
C ARG A 88 -8.86 14.05 19.28
N ALA A 89 -9.45 12.86 19.30
CA ALA A 89 -10.52 12.51 20.25
C ALA A 89 -9.98 12.10 21.63
N THR A 90 -8.69 11.78 21.72
CA THR A 90 -8.01 11.35 22.96
C THR A 90 -7.26 12.48 23.68
N VAL A 91 -7.16 13.67 23.08
CA VAL A 91 -6.55 14.90 23.65
C VAL A 91 -7.66 15.83 24.11
#